data_AF-A0A2I0X9F8-F1
#
_entry.id   AF-A0A2I0X9F8-F1
#
_cell.length_a   1.000
_cell.length_b   1.000
_cell.length_c   1.000
_cell.angle_alpha   90.00
_cell.angle_beta   90.00
_cell.angle_gamma   90.00
#
_symmetry.space_group_name_H-M   'P 1'
#
loop_
_entity.id
_entity.type
_entity.pdbx_description
1 polymer ?
#
loop_
_entity_poly.entity_id
_entity_poly.type
_entity_poly.pdbx_seq_one_letter_code
_entity_poly.pdbx_strand_id
1 'polypeptide(L)'
;MQKPLPDLLQEYDLPVGIFPRDATNYEFNEETRKLTVFIPSICEVGYKDSSVLRFLTCVTGYLEKGILSDIEGMKTKVIIWAKVTSISTQGSKVHFNTSVKKTRSRDAYEVLRDGIIVDKF
;
A
#
# COMPACT_ATOMS: atom_id res chain seq x y z
N MET A 1 0.69 -23.67 2.25
CA MET A 1 -0.54 -22.87 2.43
C MET A 1 -0.11 -21.41 2.40
N GLN A 2 -0.43 -20.68 1.35
CA GLN A 2 -0.06 -19.27 1.25
C GLN A 2 -1.05 -18.48 2.11
N LYS A 3 -0.55 -17.75 3.13
CA LYS A 3 -1.40 -16.90 3.98
C LYS A 3 -2.13 -15.87 3.10
N PRO A 4 -3.30 -15.37 3.47
CA PRO A 4 -3.88 -14.21 2.80
C PRO A 4 -2.95 -13.00 2.96
N LEU A 5 -2.74 -12.20 1.90
CA LEU A 5 -2.07 -10.89 2.00
C LEU A 5 -2.61 -10.04 3.18
N PRO A 6 -3.94 -9.90 3.39
CA PRO A 6 -4.45 -9.11 4.51
C PRO A 6 -4.06 -9.68 5.88
N ASP A 7 -3.95 -11.01 6.01
CA ASP A 7 -3.55 -11.67 7.26
C ASP A 7 -2.09 -11.32 7.58
N LEU A 8 -1.21 -11.42 6.58
CA LEU A 8 0.18 -11.00 6.70
C LEU A 8 0.28 -9.53 7.09
N LEU A 9 -0.39 -8.63 6.35
CA LEU A 9 -0.38 -7.20 6.67
C LEU A 9 -0.82 -6.92 8.12
N GLN A 10 -1.86 -7.61 8.58
CA GLN A 10 -2.38 -7.48 9.94
C GLN A 10 -1.39 -8.01 11.00
N GLU A 11 -0.66 -9.10 10.74
CA GLU A 11 0.42 -9.58 11.61
C GLU A 11 1.53 -8.55 11.80
N TYR A 12 1.81 -7.75 10.77
CA TYR A 12 2.79 -6.67 10.79
C TYR A 12 2.18 -5.31 11.19
N ASP A 13 0.98 -5.27 11.80
CA ASP A 13 0.27 -4.04 12.21
C ASP A 13 0.02 -3.02 11.08
N LEU A 14 0.05 -3.46 9.82
CA LEU A 14 -0.29 -2.61 8.68
C LEU A 14 -1.80 -2.68 8.37
N PRO A 15 -2.40 -1.56 7.91
CA PRO A 15 -3.79 -1.54 7.48
C PRO A 15 -3.97 -2.39 6.23
N VAL A 16 -4.90 -3.35 6.28
CA VAL A 16 -5.20 -4.27 5.19
C VAL A 16 -5.70 -3.57 3.92
N GLY A 17 -6.34 -2.41 4.05
CA GLY A 17 -6.80 -1.58 2.94
C GLY A 17 -5.76 -0.64 2.35
N ILE A 18 -4.47 -0.82 2.67
CA ILE A 18 -3.40 -0.08 1.98
C ILE A 18 -3.18 -0.57 0.55
N PHE A 19 -3.57 -1.80 0.26
CA PHE A 19 -3.57 -2.38 -1.08
C PHE A 19 -5.01 -2.46 -1.62
N PRO A 20 -5.21 -2.30 -2.94
CA PRO A 20 -6.52 -2.52 -3.55
C PRO A 20 -6.92 -3.99 -3.41
N ARG A 21 -8.23 -4.25 -3.44
CA ARG A 21 -8.77 -5.63 -3.44
C ARG A 21 -8.26 -6.47 -4.62
N ASP A 22 -7.87 -5.82 -5.71
CA ASP A 22 -7.26 -6.43 -6.91
C ASP A 22 -5.87 -7.03 -6.68
N ALA A 23 -5.22 -6.73 -5.56
CA ALA A 23 -3.94 -7.33 -5.16
C ALA A 23 -4.13 -8.80 -4.71
N THR A 24 -4.46 -9.68 -5.65
CA THR A 24 -4.72 -11.10 -5.37
C THR A 24 -3.44 -11.94 -5.28
N ASN A 25 -2.34 -11.48 -5.88
CA ASN A 25 -1.08 -12.21 -5.92
C ASN A 25 -0.01 -11.45 -5.13
N TYR A 26 0.70 -12.16 -4.25
CA TYR A 26 1.85 -11.61 -3.56
C TYR A 26 2.89 -12.69 -3.26
N GLU A 27 4.15 -12.27 -3.20
CA GLU A 27 5.29 -13.05 -2.75
C GLU A 27 5.87 -12.36 -1.52
N PHE A 28 5.88 -13.08 -0.39
CA PHE A 28 6.55 -12.62 0.81
C PHE A 28 7.71 -13.53 1.14
N ASN A 29 8.89 -12.95 1.29
CA ASN A 29 10.10 -13.65 1.63
C ASN A 29 10.43 -13.36 3.10
N GLU A 30 10.19 -14.33 3.98
CA GLU A 30 10.36 -14.18 5.44
C GLU A 30 11.82 -13.91 5.86
N GLU A 31 12.80 -14.44 5.12
CA GLU A 31 14.23 -14.25 5.43
C GLU A 31 14.67 -12.81 5.19
N THR A 32 14.27 -12.23 4.05
CA THR A 32 14.63 -10.86 3.67
C THR A 32 13.60 -9.82 4.08
N ARG A 33 12.42 -10.27 4.55
CA ARG A 33 11.21 -9.46 4.77
C ARG A 33 10.71 -8.72 3.54
N LYS A 34 11.12 -9.15 2.35
CA LYS A 34 10.70 -8.51 1.10
C LYS A 34 9.29 -8.98 0.72
N LEU A 35 8.38 -8.04 0.57
CA LEU A 35 7.03 -8.22 0.06
C LEU A 35 6.97 -7.70 -1.38
N THR A 36 6.48 -8.54 -2.28
CA THR A 36 6.18 -8.19 -3.67
C THR A 36 4.72 -8.49 -3.93
N VAL A 37 3.94 -7.50 -4.33
CA VAL A 37 2.52 -7.60 -4.61
C VAL A 37 2.31 -7.40 -6.10
N PHE A 38 1.66 -8.37 -6.74
CA PHE A 38 1.34 -8.33 -8.16
C PHE A 38 -0.13 -7.99 -8.34
N ILE A 39 -0.35 -6.91 -9.07
CA ILE A 39 -1.66 -6.38 -9.39
C ILE A 39 -1.86 -6.58 -10.90
N PRO A 40 -3.01 -7.13 -11.34
CA PRO A 40 -3.23 -7.45 -12.75
C PRO A 40 -3.18 -6.22 -13.65
N SER A 41 -3.47 -5.03 -13.13
CA SER A 41 -3.48 -3.77 -13.88
C SER A 41 -3.13 -2.58 -12.99
N ILE A 42 -2.77 -1.46 -13.61
CA ILE A 42 -2.49 -0.21 -12.87
C ILE A 42 -3.83 0.34 -12.35
N CYS A 43 -3.94 0.50 -11.03
CA CYS A 43 -5.18 0.93 -10.38
C CYS A 43 -4.97 2.18 -9.54
N GLU A 44 -6.00 3.00 -9.45
CA GLU A 44 -6.06 4.19 -8.59
C GLU A 44 -7.14 4.01 -7.51
N VAL A 45 -6.77 4.15 -6.24
CA VAL A 45 -7.64 4.01 -5.08
C VAL A 45 -7.86 5.37 -4.45
N GLY A 46 -9.12 5.82 -4.39
CA GLY A 46 -9.52 7.02 -3.65
C GLY A 46 -9.90 6.69 -2.21
N TYR A 47 -9.21 7.31 -1.25
CA TYR A 47 -9.47 7.14 0.18
C TYR A 47 -10.48 8.16 0.71
N LYS A 48 -11.03 7.92 1.91
CA LYS A 48 -12.03 8.83 2.53
C LYS A 48 -11.50 10.24 2.76
N ASP A 49 -10.18 10.37 2.93
CA ASP A 49 -9.47 11.63 3.10
C ASP A 49 -9.32 12.44 1.78
N SER A 50 -10.02 12.07 0.70
CA SER A 50 -9.83 12.57 -0.68
C SER A 50 -8.41 12.35 -1.24
N SER A 51 -7.56 11.61 -0.51
CA SER A 51 -6.24 11.18 -0.96
C SER A 51 -6.38 10.08 -2.02
N VAL A 52 -5.62 10.15 -3.10
CA VAL A 52 -5.58 9.10 -4.14
C VAL A 52 -4.24 8.39 -4.10
N LEU A 53 -4.23 7.06 -4.06
CA LEU A 53 -3.03 6.25 -4.28
C LEU A 53 -3.12 5.53 -5.61
N ARG A 54 -2.02 5.54 -6.36
CA ARG A 54 -1.86 4.79 -7.59
C ARG A 54 -0.91 3.64 -7.36
N PHE A 55 -1.33 2.46 -7.78
CA PHE A 55 -0.56 1.24 -7.70
C PHE A 55 -0.21 0.79 -9.12
N LEU A 56 1.04 0.41 -9.31
CA LEU A 56 1.51 -0.23 -10.53
C LEU A 56 1.22 -1.73 -10.50
N THR A 57 1.43 -2.41 -11.63
CA THR A 57 1.23 -3.86 -11.76
C THR A 57 2.14 -4.70 -10.84
N CYS A 58 3.26 -4.12 -10.40
CA CYS A 58 4.16 -4.75 -9.44
C CYS A 58 4.51 -3.71 -8.37
N VAL A 59 4.27 -4.06 -7.11
CA VAL A 59 4.57 -3.23 -5.95
C VAL A 59 5.51 -4.01 -5.04
N THR A 60 6.73 -3.53 -4.85
CA THR A 60 7.71 -4.16 -3.95
C THR A 60 7.91 -3.31 -2.72
N GLY A 61 8.32 -3.91 -1.60
CA GLY A 61 8.77 -3.21 -0.41
C GLY A 61 9.26 -4.18 0.65
N TYR A 62 9.89 -3.68 1.71
CA TYR A 62 10.30 -4.45 2.88
C TYR A 62 9.28 -4.29 3.97
N LEU A 63 8.63 -5.39 4.34
CA LEU A 63 7.59 -5.44 5.35
C LEU A 63 8.20 -5.70 6.73
N GLU A 64 8.12 -4.71 7.59
CA GLU A 64 8.56 -4.74 8.98
C GLU A 64 7.39 -4.46 9.92
N LYS A 65 7.58 -4.71 11.21
CA LYS A 65 6.53 -4.57 12.21
C LYS A 65 6.08 -3.10 12.31
N GLY A 66 4.92 -2.81 11.75
CA GLY A 66 4.30 -1.49 11.64
C GLY A 66 4.87 -0.61 10.52
N ILE A 67 5.78 -1.10 9.67
CA ILE A 67 6.51 -0.27 8.70
C ILE A 67 6.70 -1.03 7.38
N LEU A 68 6.42 -0.39 6.25
CA LEU A 68 6.73 -0.87 4.91
C LEU A 68 7.75 0.09 4.28
N SER A 69 8.99 -0.36 4.11
CA SER A 69 10.11 0.45 3.61
C SER A 69 10.45 0.11 2.16
N ASP A 70 11.20 1.00 1.48
CA ASP A 70 11.67 0.81 0.09
C ASP A 70 10.56 0.45 -0.90
N ILE A 71 9.44 1.16 -0.80
CA ILE A 71 8.29 0.88 -1.63
C ILE A 71 8.57 1.32 -3.06
N GLU A 72 8.40 0.40 -3.99
CA GLU A 72 8.35 0.68 -5.42
C GLU A 72 7.00 0.25 -5.98
N GLY A 73 6.52 0.93 -7.01
CA GLY A 73 5.20 0.62 -7.57
C GLY A 73 4.04 1.39 -6.94
N MET A 74 4.27 2.17 -5.87
CA MET A 74 3.23 2.97 -5.23
C MET A 74 3.46 4.48 -5.41
N LYS A 75 2.40 5.21 -5.77
CA LYS A 75 2.39 6.67 -5.87
C LYS A 75 1.20 7.25 -5.11
N THR A 76 1.36 8.46 -4.57
CA THR A 76 0.28 9.21 -3.93
C THR A 76 0.07 10.54 -4.63
N LYS A 77 -1.19 10.97 -4.73
CA LYS A 77 -1.57 12.25 -5.32
C LYS A 77 -1.62 13.31 -4.22
N VAL A 78 -0.67 14.24 -4.27
CA VAL A 78 -0.65 15.43 -3.41
C VAL A 78 -0.96 16.68 -4.24
N ILE A 79 0.03 17.20 -4.95
CA ILE A 79 -0.08 18.27 -5.97
C ILE A 79 0.33 17.68 -7.32
N ILE A 80 1.41 16.91 -7.31
CA ILE A 80 1.85 16.00 -8.37
C ILE A 80 1.83 14.56 -7.83
N TRP A 81 1.95 13.58 -8.73
CA TRP A 81 2.14 12.19 -8.35
C TRP A 81 3.51 11.99 -7.71
N ALA A 82 3.54 11.78 -6.39
CA ALA A 82 4.76 11.52 -5.64
C ALA A 82 4.94 10.01 -5.44
N LYS A 83 6.16 9.50 -5.66
CA LYS A 83 6.50 8.11 -5.30
C LYS A 83 6.49 7.98 -3.78
N VAL A 84 5.81 6.96 -3.29
CA VAL A 84 5.86 6.58 -1.87
C VAL A 84 7.10 5.72 -1.68
N THR A 85 8.00 6.12 -0.80
CA THR A 85 9.24 5.40 -0.52
C THR A 85 9.14 4.55 0.74
N SER A 86 8.37 4.98 1.73
CA SER A 86 8.04 4.15 2.88
C SER A 86 6.72 4.55 3.52
N ILE A 87 6.13 3.63 4.26
CA ILE A 87 4.89 3.83 5.01
C ILE A 87 5.16 3.32 6.41
N SER A 88 4.84 4.09 7.43
CA SER A 88 4.87 3.62 8.81
C SER A 88 3.55 3.85 9.49
N THR A 89 3.20 2.98 10.41
CA THR A 89 1.95 3.00 11.14
C THR A 89 2.26 3.15 12.62
N GLN A 90 1.50 4.00 13.28
CA GLN A 90 1.67 4.29 14.69
C GLN A 90 0.29 4.43 15.32
N GLY A 91 -0.21 3.33 15.89
CA GLY A 91 -1.55 3.28 16.49
C GLY A 91 -2.63 3.57 15.44
N SER A 92 -3.35 4.67 15.61
CA SER A 92 -4.43 5.12 14.71
C SER A 92 -3.97 6.02 13.57
N LYS A 93 -2.66 6.18 13.34
CA LYS A 93 -2.10 7.05 12.30
C LYS A 93 -1.18 6.29 11.35
N VAL A 94 -1.20 6.67 10.08
CA VAL A 94 -0.35 6.16 9.01
C VAL A 94 0.49 7.32 8.47
N HIS A 95 1.80 7.14 8.38
CA HIS A 95 2.75 8.08 7.86
C HIS A 95 3.25 7.60 6.51
N PHE A 96 2.89 8.31 5.45
CA PHE A 96 3.45 8.11 4.12
C PHE A 96 4.70 8.97 3.99
N ASN A 97 5.86 8.33 3.90
CA ASN A 97 7.10 8.97 3.52
C ASN A 97 7.18 9.02 2.00
N THR A 98 7.20 10.24 1.50
CA THR A 98 7.49 10.59 0.11
C THR A 98 8.55 11.69 0.15
N SER A 99 8.57 12.63 -0.80
CA SER A 99 9.32 13.88 -0.67
C SER A 99 8.89 14.73 0.55
N VAL A 100 7.66 14.53 1.04
CA VAL A 100 7.16 15.12 2.30
C VAL A 100 6.53 14.02 3.15
N LYS A 101 6.82 13.99 4.45
CA LYS A 101 6.15 13.09 5.39
C LYS A 101 4.69 13.52 5.54
N LYS A 102 3.76 12.68 5.10
CA LYS A 102 2.31 12.91 5.22
C LYS A 102 1.72 11.97 6.24
N THR A 103 1.17 12.53 7.30
CA THR A 103 0.39 11.77 8.28
C THR A 103 -1.08 11.74 7.85
N ARG A 104 -1.70 10.57 8.00
CA ARG A 104 -3.08 10.25 7.65
C ARG A 104 -3.70 9.38 8.74
N SER A 105 -5.03 9.34 8.82
CA SER A 105 -5.74 8.48 9.77
C SER A 105 -5.78 7.03 9.27
N ARG A 106 -5.47 6.07 10.15
CA ARG A 106 -5.50 4.62 9.84
C ARG A 106 -6.89 4.15 9.41
N ASP A 107 -7.94 4.67 10.01
CA ASP A 107 -9.34 4.36 9.69
C ASP A 107 -9.66 4.51 8.18
N ALA A 108 -9.04 5.49 7.52
CA ALA A 108 -9.25 5.69 6.09
C ALA A 108 -8.73 4.51 5.24
N TYR A 109 -7.73 3.78 5.74
CA TYR A 109 -7.03 2.67 5.09
C TYR A 109 -7.41 1.30 5.69
N GLU A 110 -8.26 1.23 6.72
CA GLU A 110 -8.79 -0.04 7.25
C GLU A 110 -9.89 -0.63 6.36
N VAL A 111 -10.45 0.19 5.46
CA VAL A 111 -11.47 -0.24 4.50
C VAL A 111 -10.80 -0.65 3.19
N LEU A 112 -10.93 -1.92 2.82
CA LEU A 112 -10.61 -2.38 1.47
C LEU A 112 -11.48 -1.64 0.46
N ARG A 113 -10.83 -0.94 -0.47
CA ARG A 113 -11.51 -0.27 -1.58
C ARG A 113 -11.12 -0.93 -2.90
N ASP A 114 -12.09 -1.01 -3.79
CA ASP A 114 -11.84 -1.40 -5.18
C ASP A 114 -10.97 -0.33 -5.85
N GLY A 115 -9.93 -0.79 -6.55
CA GLY A 115 -9.11 0.10 -7.36
C GLY A 115 -9.85 0.46 -8.63
N ILE A 116 -9.88 1.73 -8.99
CA ILE A 116 -10.34 2.14 -10.32
C ILE A 116 -9.22 1.78 -11.27
N ILE A 117 -9.46 0.76 -12.11
CA ILE A 117 -8.52 0.36 -13.16
C ILE A 117 -8.34 1.57 -14.08
N VAL A 118 -7.11 2.07 -14.18
CA VAL A 118 -6.78 3.13 -15.13
C VAL A 118 -6.58 2.47 -16.48
N ASP A 119 -7.69 2.11 -17.12
CA ASP A 119 -7.65 1.67 -18.52
C ASP A 119 -7.19 2.84 -19.37
N LYS A 120 -6.11 2.61 -20.10
CA LYS A 120 -5.37 3.61 -20.84
C LYS A 120 -6.17 3.86 -22.13
N PHE A 121 -6.92 4.95 -22.17
CA PHE A 121 -7.48 5.52 -23.41
C PHE A 121 -6.42 5.60 -24.52
#